data_AF-A0A9D1XA45-F1
#
_entry.id   AF-A0A9D1XA45-F1
#
_cell.length_a   1.000
_cell.length_b   1.000
_cell.length_c   1.000
_cell.angle_alpha   90.00
_cell.angle_beta   90.00
_cell.angle_gamma   90.00
#
_symmetry.space_group_name_H-M   'P 1'
#
loop_
_entity.id
_entity.type
_entity.pdbx_description
1 polymer ?
#
loop_
_entity_poly.entity_id
_entity_poly.type
_entity_poly.pdbx_seq_one_letter_code
_entity_poly.pdbx_strand_id
1 'polypeptide(L)'
;MDIKITGNPGTGNTFQEIHINYVETIAPNATTVTSNHYGDRKPERAAPDSNAKNADRVQRQAEILRYAGNLKPYVAPDWKNRYEALWRLILGLPEVSAVVYEPGKQRDTTFNRDLVANIIYIMCNAGIIAETNATTLTLALEGDKAHSVRAQLRKVPQDSIIEEKVKRLFYDRQE
;
A
#
# COMPACT_ATOMS: atom_id res chain seq x y z
N MET A 1 -40.85 -28.93 -28.89
CA MET A 1 -41.46 -27.95 -29.81
C MET A 1 -40.31 -27.08 -30.31
N ASP A 2 -40.10 -27.02 -31.62
CA ASP A 2 -38.95 -26.32 -32.26
C ASP A 2 -39.00 -24.81 -32.03
N ILE A 3 -37.90 -24.24 -31.56
CA ILE A 3 -37.71 -22.78 -31.48
C ILE A 3 -36.52 -22.42 -32.36
N LYS A 4 -36.80 -21.84 -33.54
CA LYS A 4 -35.79 -21.24 -34.42
C LYS A 4 -35.41 -19.87 -33.87
N ILE A 5 -34.12 -19.63 -33.65
CA ILE A 5 -33.58 -18.32 -33.29
C ILE A 5 -32.84 -17.75 -34.51
N THR A 6 -33.38 -16.66 -35.06
CA THR A 6 -32.71 -15.80 -36.06
C THR A 6 -32.45 -14.44 -35.43
N GLY A 7 -31.18 -14.07 -35.25
CA GLY A 7 -30.76 -12.74 -34.75
C GLY A 7 -29.26 -12.66 -34.43
N ASN A 8 -28.61 -11.62 -34.93
CA ASN A 8 -27.15 -11.38 -34.99
C ASN A 8 -26.51 -11.10 -33.59
N PRO A 9 -25.25 -11.49 -33.30
CA PRO A 9 -24.63 -11.37 -31.99
C PRO A 9 -23.95 -10.00 -31.86
N GLY A 10 -24.59 -9.05 -31.19
CA GLY A 10 -24.06 -7.71 -31.00
C GLY A 10 -24.43 -7.11 -29.66
N THR A 11 -23.47 -7.14 -28.73
CA THR A 11 -23.32 -6.26 -27.55
C THR A 11 -24.48 -6.16 -26.56
N GLY A 12 -24.29 -6.79 -25.40
CA GLY A 12 -24.97 -6.42 -24.15
C GLY A 12 -25.62 -7.61 -23.44
N ASN A 13 -24.85 -8.45 -22.77
CA ASN A 13 -25.39 -9.49 -21.90
C ASN A 13 -26.08 -8.84 -20.70
N THR A 14 -27.38 -8.55 -20.84
CA THR A 14 -28.28 -8.34 -19.72
C THR A 14 -28.77 -9.72 -19.32
N PHE A 15 -28.14 -10.34 -18.33
CA PHE A 15 -28.70 -11.55 -17.71
C PHE A 15 -29.98 -11.13 -16.98
N GLN A 16 -31.14 -11.40 -17.57
CA GLN A 16 -32.41 -11.42 -16.85
C GLN A 16 -32.57 -12.82 -16.25
N GLU A 17 -32.35 -12.91 -14.94
CA GLU A 17 -32.59 -14.13 -14.17
C GLU A 17 -34.09 -14.31 -13.98
N ILE A 18 -34.70 -15.17 -14.81
CA ILE A 18 -36.11 -15.54 -14.68
C ILE A 18 -36.25 -16.42 -13.44
N HIS A 19 -36.77 -15.86 -12.36
CA HIS A 19 -37.14 -16.62 -11.16
C HIS A 19 -38.40 -17.44 -11.44
N ILE A 20 -38.23 -18.73 -11.72
CA ILE A 20 -39.35 -19.69 -11.74
C ILE A 20 -39.65 -20.07 -10.29
N ASN A 21 -40.64 -19.42 -9.68
CA ASN A 21 -40.98 -19.57 -8.26
C ASN A 21 -41.70 -20.87 -7.87
N TYR A 22 -41.87 -21.84 -8.78
CA TYR A 22 -42.50 -23.11 -8.41
C TYR A 22 -42.19 -24.25 -9.37
N VAL A 23 -41.60 -25.32 -8.85
CA VAL A 23 -41.64 -26.67 -9.48
C VAL A 23 -42.00 -27.65 -8.37
N GLU A 24 -43.26 -28.06 -8.33
CA GLU A 24 -43.73 -29.12 -7.45
C GLU A 24 -43.23 -30.46 -8.00
N THR A 25 -42.37 -31.15 -7.23
CA THR A 25 -41.99 -32.53 -7.54
C THR A 25 -42.63 -33.43 -6.49
N ILE A 26 -43.68 -34.17 -6.85
CA ILE A 26 -44.28 -35.19 -5.98
C ILE A 26 -43.46 -36.46 -6.11
N ALA A 27 -42.45 -36.62 -5.25
CA ALA A 27 -41.69 -37.86 -5.07
C ALA A 27 -41.83 -38.33 -3.61
N PRO A 28 -42.65 -39.36 -3.31
CA PRO A 28 -43.04 -39.68 -1.94
C PRO A 28 -42.00 -40.47 -1.12
N ASN A 29 -40.71 -40.51 -1.50
CA ASN A 29 -39.76 -41.44 -0.90
C ASN A 29 -38.26 -41.05 -1.04
N ALA A 30 -37.92 -39.79 -0.75
CA ALA A 30 -36.53 -39.38 -0.52
C ALA A 30 -36.38 -38.73 0.87
N THR A 31 -35.64 -39.42 1.74
CA THR A 31 -35.34 -39.04 3.12
C THR A 31 -34.44 -37.81 3.15
N THR A 32 -34.82 -36.83 3.99
CA THR A 32 -34.07 -35.63 4.42
C THR A 32 -33.85 -34.52 3.38
N VAL A 33 -34.70 -33.48 3.45
CA VAL A 33 -34.44 -32.15 2.89
C VAL A 33 -33.90 -31.27 4.04
N THR A 34 -32.62 -30.91 3.97
CA THR A 34 -32.01 -29.93 4.88
C THR A 34 -32.48 -28.52 4.49
N SER A 35 -33.42 -27.97 5.24
CA SER A 35 -33.91 -26.59 5.05
C SER A 35 -32.88 -25.59 5.57
N ASN A 36 -32.11 -24.98 4.68
CA ASN A 36 -31.21 -23.88 5.05
C ASN A 36 -31.99 -22.55 5.05
N HIS A 37 -32.57 -22.20 6.19
CA HIS A 37 -33.00 -20.82 6.46
C HIS A 37 -31.76 -19.93 6.66
N TYR A 38 -31.35 -19.20 5.62
CA TYR A 38 -30.43 -18.07 5.77
C TYR A 38 -31.23 -16.78 5.88
N GLY A 39 -31.39 -16.27 7.10
CA GLY A 39 -31.76 -14.87 7.32
C GLY A 39 -30.67 -13.94 6.76
N ASP A 40 -31.09 -12.76 6.31
CA ASP A 40 -30.30 -11.71 5.67
C ASP A 40 -28.82 -11.66 6.12
N ARG A 41 -27.95 -12.32 5.35
CA ARG A 41 -26.51 -12.05 5.40
C ARG A 41 -26.26 -10.78 4.59
N LYS A 42 -25.80 -9.73 5.27
CA LYS A 42 -25.15 -8.56 4.65
C LYS A 42 -24.19 -9.06 3.56
N PRO A 43 -24.20 -8.49 2.33
CA PRO A 43 -23.29 -8.93 1.29
C PRO A 43 -21.85 -8.77 1.77
N GLU A 44 -21.13 -9.88 1.81
CA GLU A 44 -19.70 -9.92 2.06
C GLU A 44 -19.04 -9.11 0.94
N ARG A 45 -18.29 -8.07 1.30
CA ARG A 45 -17.56 -7.25 0.32
C ARG A 45 -16.67 -8.17 -0.49
N ALA A 46 -16.81 -8.13 -1.82
CA ALA A 46 -15.90 -8.82 -2.74
C ALA A 46 -14.44 -8.53 -2.35
N ALA A 47 -13.63 -9.58 -2.28
CA ALA A 47 -12.21 -9.45 -2.03
C ALA A 47 -11.59 -8.48 -3.05
N PRO A 48 -10.76 -7.51 -2.63
CA PRO A 48 -10.19 -6.56 -3.58
C PRO A 48 -9.29 -7.31 -4.57
N ASP A 49 -9.45 -7.01 -5.85
CA ASP A 49 -8.63 -7.54 -6.94
C ASP A 49 -7.13 -7.36 -6.62
N SER A 50 -6.36 -8.46 -6.66
CA SER A 50 -4.91 -8.43 -6.43
C SER A 50 -4.18 -7.49 -7.39
N ASN A 51 -4.72 -7.28 -8.59
CA ASN A 51 -4.15 -6.34 -9.56
C ASN A 51 -4.35 -4.88 -9.14
N ALA A 52 -5.50 -4.54 -8.54
CA ALA A 52 -5.76 -3.21 -8.01
C ALA A 52 -4.84 -2.89 -6.83
N LYS A 53 -4.65 -3.85 -5.90
CA LYS A 53 -3.70 -3.69 -4.78
C LYS A 53 -2.26 -3.46 -5.25
N ASN A 54 -1.85 -4.13 -6.33
CA ASN A 54 -0.52 -3.95 -6.89
C ASN A 54 -0.34 -2.59 -7.56
N ALA A 55 -1.34 -2.12 -8.31
CA ALA A 55 -1.32 -0.78 -8.91
C ALA A 55 -1.23 0.33 -7.84
N ASP A 56 -2.02 0.22 -6.77
CA ASP A 56 -1.99 1.14 -5.62
C ASP A 56 -0.62 1.17 -4.96
N ARG A 57 0.02 0.01 -4.80
CA ARG A 57 1.36 -0.10 -4.19
C ARG A 57 2.43 0.58 -5.05
N VAL A 58 2.38 0.41 -6.37
CA VAL A 58 3.30 1.08 -7.30
C VAL A 58 3.14 2.59 -7.23
N GLN A 59 1.89 3.08 -7.17
CA GLN A 59 1.62 4.50 -7.01
C GLN A 59 2.19 5.04 -5.68
N ARG A 60 1.88 4.39 -4.54
CA ARG A 60 2.40 4.81 -3.23
C ARG A 60 3.93 4.79 -3.19
N GLN A 61 4.56 3.81 -3.83
CA GLN A 61 6.02 3.75 -3.94
C GLN A 61 6.57 4.97 -4.71
N ALA A 62 5.96 5.35 -5.83
CA ALA A 62 6.35 6.53 -6.58
C ALA A 62 6.18 7.82 -5.75
N GLU A 63 5.11 7.91 -4.96
CA GLU A 63 4.86 9.04 -4.06
C GLU A 63 5.91 9.15 -2.95
N ILE A 64 6.31 8.03 -2.33
CA ILE A 64 7.41 8.00 -1.35
C ILE A 64 8.72 8.43 -2.00
N LEU A 65 9.04 7.91 -3.20
CA LEU A 65 10.26 8.27 -3.92
C LEU A 65 10.30 9.77 -4.26
N ARG A 66 9.16 10.35 -4.66
CA ARG A 66 9.04 11.79 -4.91
C ARG A 66 9.25 12.58 -3.63
N TYR A 67 8.57 12.19 -2.54
CA TYR A 67 8.66 12.84 -1.24
C TYR A 67 10.09 12.83 -0.69
N ALA A 68 10.74 11.66 -0.63
CA ALA A 68 12.13 11.54 -0.23
C ALA A 68 13.10 12.21 -1.22
N GLY A 69 12.71 12.31 -2.49
CA GLY A 69 13.44 12.98 -3.56
C GLY A 69 13.61 14.49 -3.34
N ASN A 70 12.72 15.13 -2.58
CA ASN A 70 12.87 16.53 -2.17
C ASN A 70 14.15 16.78 -1.35
N LEU A 71 14.74 15.72 -0.78
CA LEU A 71 15.98 15.81 -0.03
C LEU A 71 17.24 15.67 -0.87
N LYS A 72 17.15 15.39 -2.18
CA LYS A 72 18.31 15.28 -3.09
C LYS A 72 19.35 16.42 -2.96
N PRO A 73 18.96 17.70 -2.76
CA PRO A 73 19.92 18.78 -2.55
C PRO A 73 20.81 18.62 -1.30
N TYR A 74 20.32 17.91 -0.29
CA TYR A 74 20.96 17.71 1.00
C TYR A 74 21.70 16.37 1.13
N VAL A 75 21.65 15.53 0.09
CA VAL A 75 22.34 14.24 0.06
C VAL A 75 23.84 14.46 -0.09
N ALA A 76 24.63 13.68 0.66
CA ALA A 76 26.08 13.73 0.58
C ALA A 76 26.57 13.39 -0.85
N PRO A 77 27.64 14.04 -1.36
CA PRO A 77 28.10 13.87 -2.74
C PRO A 77 28.22 12.41 -3.21
N ASP A 78 28.78 11.55 -2.37
CA ASP A 78 29.04 10.13 -2.67
C ASP A 78 27.76 9.28 -2.82
N TRP A 79 26.63 9.81 -2.33
CA TRP A 79 25.33 9.16 -2.31
C TRP A 79 24.37 9.72 -3.37
N LYS A 80 24.64 10.89 -3.96
CA LYS A 80 23.70 11.56 -4.89
C LYS A 80 23.24 10.65 -6.04
N ASN A 81 24.17 9.90 -6.63
CA ASN A 81 23.89 9.02 -7.76
C ASN A 81 23.20 7.69 -7.35
N ARG A 82 23.25 7.33 -6.06
CA ARG A 82 22.72 6.06 -5.53
C ARG A 82 21.52 6.25 -4.61
N TYR A 83 21.16 7.49 -4.26
CA TYR A 83 20.13 7.81 -3.27
C TYR A 83 18.75 7.24 -3.63
N GLU A 84 18.33 7.40 -4.88
CA GLU A 84 17.04 6.87 -5.32
C GLU A 84 17.02 5.34 -5.37
N ALA A 85 18.13 4.71 -5.79
CA ALA A 85 18.29 3.27 -5.75
C ALA A 85 18.27 2.74 -4.31
N LEU A 86 18.89 3.45 -3.37
CA LEU A 86 18.86 3.13 -1.96
C LEU A 86 17.43 3.13 -1.41
N TRP A 87 16.63 4.14 -1.74
CA TRP A 87 15.21 4.16 -1.35
C TRP A 87 14.43 2.99 -1.92
N ARG A 88 14.67 2.59 -3.18
CA ARG A 88 14.04 1.39 -3.75
C ARG A 88 14.40 0.12 -2.97
N LEU A 89 15.65 -0.01 -2.52
CA LEU A 89 16.08 -1.14 -1.70
C LEU A 89 15.41 -1.14 -0.32
N ILE A 90 15.32 0.02 0.33
CA ILE A 90 14.63 0.17 1.62
C ILE A 90 13.16 -0.23 1.49
N LEU A 91 12.46 0.25 0.45
CA LEU A 91 11.06 -0.10 0.20
C LEU A 91 10.87 -1.56 -0.21
N GLY A 92 11.95 -2.22 -0.64
CA GLY A 92 11.99 -3.66 -0.93
C GLY A 92 12.18 -4.54 0.31
N LEU A 93 12.56 -3.97 1.47
CA LEU A 93 12.66 -4.73 2.71
C LEU A 93 11.24 -5.17 3.15
N PRO A 94 11.00 -6.47 3.43
CA PRO A 94 9.68 -6.96 3.82
C PRO A 94 9.10 -6.22 5.04
N GLU A 95 9.95 -5.95 6.03
CA GLU A 95 9.57 -5.31 7.29
C GLU A 95 9.16 -3.84 7.08
N VAL A 96 9.87 -3.12 6.20
CA VAL A 96 9.50 -1.75 5.82
C VAL A 96 8.25 -1.76 4.97
N SER A 97 8.19 -2.63 3.95
CA SER A 97 7.06 -2.72 3.03
C SER A 97 5.75 -3.09 3.73
N ALA A 98 5.80 -3.85 4.83
CA ALA A 98 4.60 -4.21 5.58
C ALA A 98 3.92 -3.01 6.26
N VAL A 99 4.68 -1.93 6.51
CA VAL A 99 4.24 -0.80 7.33
C VAL A 99 4.18 0.51 6.54
N VAL A 100 5.13 0.73 5.64
CA VAL A 100 5.32 2.03 4.97
C VAL A 100 4.14 2.45 4.10
N TYR A 101 3.40 1.49 3.54
CA TYR A 101 2.26 1.78 2.68
C TYR A 101 0.96 2.04 3.46
N GLU A 102 0.98 1.93 4.79
CA GLU A 102 -0.21 2.11 5.64
C GLU A 102 -0.10 3.45 6.42
N PRO A 103 -0.77 4.52 5.98
CA PRO A 103 -0.67 5.86 6.61
C PRO A 103 -1.30 5.94 8.00
N GLY A 104 -2.13 4.97 8.39
CA GLY A 104 -2.82 4.96 9.68
C GLY A 104 -3.72 6.18 9.87
N LYS A 105 -3.48 6.96 10.93
CA LYS A 105 -4.29 8.16 11.28
C LYS A 105 -3.75 9.45 10.67
N GLN A 106 -2.68 9.39 9.87
CA GLN A 106 -2.06 10.57 9.27
C GLN A 106 -2.95 11.12 8.15
N ARG A 107 -3.07 12.45 8.07
CA ARG A 107 -3.85 13.13 7.05
C ARG A 107 -2.98 13.51 5.85
N ASP A 108 -3.61 13.58 4.69
CA ASP A 108 -3.01 14.09 3.45
C ASP A 108 -1.74 13.31 3.03
N THR A 109 -1.69 12.02 3.32
CA THR A 109 -0.64 11.09 2.86
C THR A 109 -1.25 9.72 2.55
N THR A 110 -0.67 9.04 1.58
CA THR A 110 -1.02 7.67 1.19
C THR A 110 -0.07 6.64 1.81
N PHE A 111 0.96 7.09 2.52
CA PHE A 111 2.00 6.28 3.13
C PHE A 111 2.26 6.72 4.58
N ASN A 112 2.93 5.86 5.34
CA ASN A 112 3.37 6.13 6.70
C ASN A 112 4.50 7.17 6.69
N ARG A 113 4.12 8.45 6.80
CA ARG A 113 5.04 9.60 6.77
C ARG A 113 5.98 9.59 7.97
N ASP A 114 5.54 9.05 9.11
CA ASP A 114 6.37 8.99 10.32
C ASP A 114 7.52 8.01 10.13
N LEU A 115 7.22 6.81 9.59
CA LEU A 115 8.24 5.81 9.28
C LEU A 115 9.25 6.33 8.25
N VAL A 116 8.79 7.00 7.18
CA VAL A 116 9.69 7.60 6.18
C VAL A 116 10.62 8.63 6.84
N ALA A 117 10.10 9.47 7.73
CA ALA A 117 10.90 10.44 8.48
C ALA A 117 11.90 9.77 9.45
N ASN A 118 11.51 8.67 10.11
CA ASN A 118 12.42 7.93 10.97
C ASN A 118 13.57 7.29 10.16
N ILE A 119 13.28 6.78 8.96
CA ILE A 119 14.32 6.25 8.06
C ILE A 119 15.26 7.37 7.61
N ILE A 120 14.73 8.55 7.27
CA ILE A 120 15.54 9.74 6.94
C ILE A 120 16.46 10.11 8.11
N TYR A 121 15.97 10.03 9.35
CA TYR A 121 16.80 10.27 10.52
C TYR A 121 17.97 9.28 10.64
N ILE A 122 17.74 7.98 10.36
CA ILE A 122 18.83 7.00 10.30
C ILE A 122 19.83 7.36 9.19
N MET A 123 19.36 7.79 8.02
CA MET A 123 20.22 8.22 6.90
C MET A 123 21.09 9.42 7.25
N CYS A 124 20.56 10.40 7.98
CA CYS A 124 21.34 11.52 8.51
C CYS A 124 22.47 11.02 9.42
N ASN A 125 22.15 10.13 10.36
CA ASN A 125 23.15 9.56 11.28
C ASN A 125 24.21 8.70 10.56
N ALA A 126 23.86 8.11 9.42
CA ALA A 126 24.77 7.33 8.57
C ALA A 126 25.60 8.17 7.59
N GLY A 127 25.43 9.50 7.58
CA GLY A 127 26.13 10.40 6.67
C GLY A 127 25.66 10.36 5.21
N ILE A 128 24.52 9.71 4.94
CA ILE A 128 23.93 9.62 3.59
C ILE A 128 23.28 10.95 3.22
N ILE A 129 22.59 11.57 4.18
CA ILE A 129 22.07 12.93 4.08
C ILE A 129 22.98 13.80 4.95
N ALA A 130 23.61 14.81 4.34
CA ALA A 130 24.58 15.67 5.00
C ALA A 130 23.90 16.70 5.92
N GLU A 131 22.66 17.09 5.62
CA GLU A 131 21.86 17.96 6.49
C GLU A 131 21.31 17.17 7.68
N THR A 132 21.45 17.72 8.88
CA THR A 132 20.98 17.13 10.15
C THR A 132 19.95 18.00 10.86
N ASN A 133 19.75 19.24 10.40
CA ASN A 133 18.75 20.13 10.94
C ASN A 133 17.34 19.67 10.54
N ALA A 134 16.64 19.09 11.50
CA ALA A 134 15.26 18.63 11.33
C ALA A 134 14.33 19.72 10.78
N THR A 135 14.55 21.01 11.08
CA THR A 135 13.70 22.10 10.55
C THR A 135 13.93 22.30 9.06
N THR A 136 15.18 22.29 8.59
CA THR A 136 15.51 22.39 7.15
C THR A 136 14.91 21.21 6.40
N LEU A 137 15.08 19.98 6.92
CA LEU A 137 14.53 18.77 6.32
C LEU A 137 12.99 18.80 6.29
N THR A 138 12.35 19.25 7.36
CA THR A 138 10.88 19.41 7.42
C THR A 138 10.40 20.39 6.35
N LEU A 139 11.07 21.54 6.19
CA LEU A 139 10.71 22.53 5.19
C LEU A 139 10.82 21.96 3.78
N ALA A 140 11.86 21.17 3.50
CA ALA A 140 12.03 20.52 2.20
C ALA A 140 10.98 19.44 1.92
N LEU A 141 10.55 18.69 2.94
CA LEU A 141 9.59 17.60 2.80
C LEU A 141 8.13 18.10 2.72
N GLU A 142 7.78 19.07 3.55
CA GLU A 142 6.38 19.46 3.80
C GLU A 142 6.05 20.88 3.33
N GLY A 143 7.06 21.72 3.07
CA GLY A 143 6.87 23.16 2.85
C GLY A 143 6.48 23.93 4.11
N ASP A 144 6.37 23.28 5.27
CA ASP A 144 6.02 23.89 6.56
C ASP A 144 6.97 23.44 7.69
N LYS A 145 7.70 24.41 8.26
CA LYS A 145 8.64 24.19 9.39
C LYS A 145 7.98 23.70 10.68
N ALA A 146 6.68 23.94 10.87
CA ALA A 146 5.94 23.57 12.08
C ALA A 146 5.23 22.21 11.96
N HIS A 147 5.43 21.51 10.85
CA HIS A 147 4.78 20.23 10.59
C HIS A 147 5.18 19.14 11.61
N SER A 148 4.24 18.25 11.94
CA SER A 148 4.41 17.18 12.95
C SER A 148 5.57 16.23 12.64
N VAL A 149 5.89 16.02 11.36
CA VAL A 149 7.00 15.18 10.89
C VAL A 149 8.36 15.61 11.46
N ARG A 150 8.51 16.90 11.83
CA ARG A 150 9.75 17.42 12.43
C ARG A 150 10.14 16.66 13.69
N ALA A 151 9.16 16.21 14.47
CA ALA A 151 9.41 15.42 15.68
C ALA A 151 9.90 14.00 15.35
N GLN A 152 9.53 13.46 14.19
CA GLN A 152 9.92 12.13 13.73
C GLN A 152 11.31 12.10 13.09
N LEU A 153 11.75 13.22 12.50
CA LEU A 153 13.11 13.45 12.01
C LEU A 153 14.19 13.52 13.12
N ARG A 154 13.87 13.04 14.33
CA ARG A 154 14.76 12.95 15.49
C ARG A 154 14.63 11.61 16.21
N LYS A 155 13.92 10.67 15.61
CA LYS A 155 13.56 9.38 16.20
C LYS A 155 13.88 8.27 15.22
N VAL A 156 14.39 7.17 15.76
CA VAL A 156 14.44 5.89 15.04
C VAL A 156 13.04 5.28 14.98
N PRO A 157 12.77 4.34 14.04
CA PRO A 157 11.51 3.62 14.01
C PRO A 157 11.24 2.95 15.36
N GLN A 158 9.96 2.91 15.76
CA GLN A 158 9.57 2.23 17.00
C GLN A 158 9.81 0.72 16.93
N ASP A 159 9.73 0.14 15.74
CA ASP A 159 10.07 -1.25 15.48
C ASP A 159 11.59 -1.40 15.31
N SER A 160 12.21 -2.06 16.29
CA SER A 160 13.66 -2.30 16.31
C SER A 160 14.14 -3.20 15.16
N ILE A 161 13.29 -4.08 14.64
CA ILE A 161 13.64 -4.94 13.49
C ILE A 161 13.76 -4.07 12.24
N ILE A 162 12.82 -3.15 12.03
CA ILE A 162 12.90 -2.20 10.91
C ILE A 162 14.17 -1.35 11.03
N GLU A 163 14.45 -0.82 12.22
CA GLU A 163 15.67 -0.06 12.47
C GLU A 163 16.93 -0.86 12.12
N GLU A 164 17.04 -2.09 12.62
CA GLU A 164 18.19 -2.97 12.39
C GLU A 164 18.38 -3.27 10.90
N LYS A 165 17.32 -3.67 10.18
CA LYS A 165 17.38 -4.01 8.75
C LYS A 165 17.80 -2.82 7.90
N VAL A 166 17.27 -1.64 8.20
CA VAL A 166 17.63 -0.40 7.50
C VAL A 166 19.08 -0.04 7.77
N LYS A 167 19.55 -0.09 9.03
CA LYS A 167 20.95 0.17 9.38
C LYS A 167 21.92 -0.81 8.70
N ARG A 168 21.58 -2.09 8.69
CA ARG A 168 22.38 -3.13 8.02
C ARG A 168 22.52 -2.87 6.53
N LEU A 169 21.43 -2.48 5.86
CA LEU A 169 21.46 -2.11 4.45
C LEU A 169 22.45 -0.96 4.16
N PHE A 170 22.64 -0.04 5.11
CA PHE A 170 23.58 1.08 4.94
C PHE A 170 25.02 0.63 5.14
N TYR A 171 25.27 -0.21 6.16
CA TYR A 171 26.60 -0.76 6.43
C TYR A 171 27.15 -1.56 5.24
N ASP A 172 26.32 -2.44 4.66
CA ASP A 172 26.69 -3.28 3.51
C ASP A 172 26.98 -2.47 2.22
N ARG A 173 26.85 -1.14 2.26
CA ARG A 173 26.96 -0.24 1.10
C ARG A 173 27.98 0.89 1.30
N GLN A 174 28.70 0.90 2.42
CA GLN A 174 29.81 1.84 2.67
C GLN A 174 31.15 1.37 2.07
N GLU A 175 31.19 0.19 1.47
CA GLU A 175 32.29 -0.33 0.64
C GLU A 175 32.16 0.11 -0.83
#